data_AF-A0A542ART3-F1
#
_entry.id   AF-A0A542ART3-F1
#
_cell.length_a   1.000
_cell.length_b   1.000
_cell.length_c   1.000
_cell.angle_alpha   90.00
_cell.angle_beta   90.00
_cell.angle_gamma   90.00
#
_symmetry.space_group_name_H-M   'P 1'
#
loop_
_entity.id
_entity.type
_entity.pdbx_description
1 polymer ?
#
loop_
_entity_poly.entity_id
_entity_poly.type
_entity_poly.pdbx_seq_one_letter_code
_entity_poly.pdbx_strand_id
1 'polypeptide(L)'
;MKSKNIVHQTKVLAHRRRNRSILRLRLWSGIKEVIAKPWKGILILLLCAAFIFLWSARDTLVPFHSDIPLLITVWDYIIAAFIPLLFLLLLVGLLLLLGTPFRAKAVESSLLQIGLANRYGYAPALISCRRIKNTQVSVMAFYSLGVGTETWETHRTEIQDALNVHFVEPIKYGGRNGRNRNIIVITAAPGAEVRREDVLHDDEF
;
A
#
# COMPACT_ATOMS: atom_id res chain seq x y z
N MET A 1 14.97 -36.44 -0.96
CA MET A 1 14.68 -35.46 0.13
C MET A 1 15.23 -34.04 -0.10
N LYS A 2 16.34 -33.85 -0.85
CA LYS A 2 16.98 -32.54 -1.10
C LYS A 2 16.15 -31.54 -1.93
N SER A 3 15.37 -32.03 -2.91
CA SER A 3 14.55 -31.19 -3.82
C SER A 3 13.41 -30.43 -3.13
N LYS A 4 12.68 -31.05 -2.19
CA LYS A 4 11.62 -30.37 -1.41
C LYS A 4 12.15 -29.18 -0.60
N ASN A 5 13.40 -29.26 -0.12
CA ASN A 5 14.01 -28.20 0.68
C ASN A 5 14.39 -26.99 -0.18
N ILE A 6 14.88 -27.19 -1.41
CA ILE A 6 15.21 -26.10 -2.35
C ILE A 6 13.94 -25.37 -2.81
N VAL A 7 12.85 -26.09 -3.11
CA VAL A 7 11.57 -25.46 -3.47
C VAL A 7 10.98 -24.69 -2.29
N HIS A 8 11.08 -25.23 -1.07
CA HIS A 8 10.63 -24.54 0.13
C HIS A 8 11.45 -23.27 0.40
N GLN A 9 12.78 -23.35 0.30
CA GLN A 9 13.66 -22.20 0.51
C GLN A 9 13.44 -21.10 -0.55
N THR A 10 13.28 -21.47 -1.82
CA THR A 10 12.98 -20.49 -2.89
C THR A 10 11.63 -19.83 -2.68
N LYS A 11 10.60 -20.56 -2.21
CA LYS A 11 9.31 -19.98 -1.79
C LYS A 11 9.47 -18.97 -0.64
N VAL A 12 10.26 -19.29 0.39
CA VAL A 12 10.51 -18.41 1.54
C VAL A 12 11.30 -17.16 1.13
N LEU A 13 12.30 -17.30 0.27
CA LEU A 13 13.09 -16.18 -0.26
C LEU A 13 12.23 -15.26 -1.14
N ALA A 14 11.39 -15.83 -2.01
CA ALA A 14 10.43 -15.09 -2.82
C ALA A 14 9.43 -14.33 -1.93
N HIS A 15 8.93 -14.97 -0.87
CA HIS A 15 8.04 -14.34 0.11
C HIS A 15 8.69 -13.14 0.81
N ARG A 16 9.92 -13.32 1.34
CA ARG A 16 10.65 -12.21 1.99
C ARG A 16 10.93 -11.07 1.02
N ARG A 17 11.31 -11.38 -0.22
CA ARG A 17 11.57 -10.37 -1.26
C ARG A 17 10.30 -9.59 -1.61
N ARG A 18 9.18 -10.29 -1.78
CA ARG A 18 7.84 -9.70 -2.00
C ARG A 18 7.48 -8.76 -0.85
N ASN A 19 7.53 -9.24 0.39
CA ASN A 19 7.12 -8.44 1.54
C ASN A 19 7.99 -7.19 1.74
N ARG A 20 9.32 -7.31 1.60
CA ARG A 20 10.25 -6.16 1.69
C ARG A 20 10.04 -5.13 0.58
N SER A 21 9.72 -5.57 -0.64
CA SER A 21 9.43 -4.67 -1.75
C SER A 21 8.09 -3.95 -1.55
N ILE A 22 7.05 -4.68 -1.12
CA ILE A 22 5.74 -4.11 -0.81
C ILE A 22 5.83 -3.10 0.34
N LEU A 23 6.52 -3.44 1.43
CA LEU A 23 6.73 -2.52 2.56
C LEU A 23 7.45 -1.24 2.14
N ARG A 24 8.52 -1.35 1.36
CA ARG A 24 9.25 -0.17 0.85
C ARG A 24 8.39 0.67 -0.08
N LEU A 25 7.61 0.06 -0.96
CA LEU A 25 6.72 0.77 -1.87
C LEU A 25 5.57 1.46 -1.12
N ARG A 26 5.00 0.81 -0.09
CA ARG A 26 3.97 1.41 0.77
C ARG A 26 4.52 2.56 1.60
N LEU A 27 5.71 2.42 2.18
CA LEU A 27 6.38 3.51 2.90
C LEU A 27 6.66 4.71 1.99
N TRP A 28 7.23 4.49 0.81
CA TRP A 28 7.47 5.55 -0.17
C TRP A 28 6.18 6.17 -0.70
N SER A 29 5.13 5.37 -0.89
CA SER A 29 3.81 5.87 -1.26
C SER A 29 3.23 6.74 -0.16
N GLY A 30 3.34 6.34 1.10
CA GLY A 30 2.93 7.13 2.27
C GLY A 30 3.65 8.47 2.35
N ILE A 31 4.98 8.47 2.22
CA ILE A 31 5.80 9.71 2.18
C ILE A 31 5.36 10.61 1.03
N LYS A 32 5.19 10.05 -0.18
CA LYS A 32 4.77 10.82 -1.34
C LYS A 32 3.35 11.38 -1.18
N GLU A 33 2.45 10.66 -0.51
CA GLU A 33 1.09 11.14 -0.27
C GLU A 33 1.00 12.23 0.78
N VAL A 34 1.85 12.17 1.81
CA VAL A 34 2.00 13.24 2.82
C VAL A 34 2.46 14.53 2.14
N ILE A 35 3.44 14.44 1.26
CA ILE A 35 3.96 15.60 0.52
C ILE A 35 2.91 16.12 -0.48
N ALA A 36 2.14 15.23 -1.11
CA ALA A 36 1.18 15.61 -2.14
C ALA A 36 -0.19 16.11 -1.61
N LYS A 37 -0.54 15.81 -0.36
CA LYS A 37 -1.86 16.14 0.22
C LYS A 37 -1.68 16.90 1.55
N PRO A 38 -2.03 18.20 1.62
CA PRO A 38 -1.74 19.03 2.80
C PRO A 38 -2.45 18.53 4.07
N TRP A 39 -3.69 18.02 3.96
CA TRP A 39 -4.42 17.46 5.11
C TRP A 39 -3.74 16.22 5.74
N LYS A 40 -3.03 15.40 4.96
CA LYS A 40 -2.25 14.28 5.49
C LYS A 40 -0.94 14.75 6.15
N GLY A 41 -0.37 15.85 5.64
CA GLY A 41 0.73 16.56 6.30
C GLY A 41 0.34 17.13 7.66
N ILE A 42 -0.88 17.66 7.79
CA ILE A 42 -1.42 18.15 9.08
C ILE A 42 -1.44 17.05 10.14
N LEU A 43 -1.78 15.81 9.79
CA LEU A 43 -1.75 14.68 10.74
C LEU A 43 -0.34 14.40 11.29
N ILE A 44 0.69 14.47 10.43
CA ILE A 44 2.07 14.29 10.87
C ILE A 44 2.54 15.49 11.70
N LEU A 45 2.17 16.70 11.29
CA LEU A 45 2.48 17.91 12.04
C LEU A 45 1.83 17.90 13.43
N LEU A 46 0.58 17.42 13.52
CA LEU A 46 -0.12 17.22 14.78
C LEU A 46 0.54 16.15 15.64
N LEU A 47 1.01 15.05 15.05
CA LEU A 47 1.79 14.02 15.77
C LEU A 47 3.10 14.61 16.32
N CYS A 48 3.82 15.42 15.52
CA CYS A 48 5.03 16.11 15.96
C CYS A 48 4.72 17.13 17.08
N ALA A 49 3.64 17.90 16.96
CA ALA A 49 3.20 18.83 17.99
C ALA A 49 2.85 18.09 19.29
N ALA A 50 2.16 16.96 19.21
CA ALA A 50 1.86 16.11 20.35
C ALA A 50 3.14 15.56 21.01
N PHE A 51 4.16 15.18 20.23
CA PHE A 51 5.46 14.76 20.76
C PHE A 51 6.18 15.88 21.50
N ILE A 52 6.23 17.08 20.91
CA ILE A 52 6.84 18.25 21.54
C ILE A 52 6.11 18.60 22.84
N PHE A 53 4.78 18.55 22.82
CA PHE A 53 3.96 18.76 24.02
C PHE A 53 4.24 17.71 25.10
N LEU A 54 4.28 16.43 24.73
CA LEU A 54 4.55 15.33 25.67
C LEU A 54 5.97 15.40 26.25
N TRP A 55 6.94 15.82 25.43
CA TRP A 55 8.32 16.05 25.88
C TRP A 55 8.42 17.24 26.83
N SER A 56 7.75 18.35 26.50
CA SER A 56 7.73 19.55 27.34
C SER A 56 6.98 19.34 28.65
N ALA A 57 5.94 18.50 28.65
CA ALA A 57 5.11 18.20 29.80
C ALA A 57 5.54 16.92 30.53
N ARG A 58 6.66 16.29 30.15
CA ARG A 58 7.07 14.97 30.68
C ARG A 58 7.20 14.98 32.20
N ASP A 59 7.79 16.04 32.74
CA ASP A 59 8.07 16.19 34.18
C ASP A 59 6.77 16.48 34.97
N THR A 60 5.75 17.03 34.29
CA THR A 60 4.43 17.34 34.86
C THR A 60 3.45 16.17 34.74
N LEU A 61 3.52 15.40 33.64
CA LEU A 61 2.59 14.30 33.34
C LEU A 61 2.93 13.01 34.08
N VAL A 62 4.22 12.78 34.34
CA VAL A 62 4.69 11.58 35.06
C VAL A 62 5.56 12.01 36.24
N PRO A 63 4.98 12.69 37.25
CA PRO A 63 5.73 13.13 38.41
C PRO A 63 6.15 11.91 39.22
N PHE A 64 7.45 11.66 39.30
CA PHE A 64 8.01 10.58 40.11
C PHE A 64 8.92 11.18 41.17
N HIS A 65 8.45 11.15 42.41
CA HIS A 65 9.18 11.63 43.57
C HIS A 65 9.67 10.43 44.36
N SER A 66 10.96 10.40 44.66
CA SER A 66 11.59 9.37 45.46
C SER A 66 12.78 9.95 46.20
N ASP A 67 12.96 9.56 47.46
CA ASP A 67 14.06 10.08 48.29
C ASP A 67 15.43 9.50 47.90
N ILE A 68 15.45 8.57 46.94
CA ILE A 68 16.64 7.90 46.43
C ILE A 68 17.07 8.58 45.12
N PRO A 69 18.21 9.31 45.11
CA PRO A 69 18.67 10.06 43.93
C PRO A 69 18.89 9.18 42.69
N LEU A 70 19.35 7.94 42.91
CA LEU A 70 19.64 6.99 41.83
C LEU A 70 18.35 6.53 41.13
N LEU A 71 17.24 6.43 41.86
CA LEU A 71 15.95 6.00 41.32
C LEU A 71 15.32 7.08 40.42
N ILE A 72 15.45 8.36 40.82
CA ILE A 72 15.01 9.51 40.01
C ILE A 72 15.78 9.53 38.68
N THR A 73 17.11 9.39 38.74
CA THR A 73 17.95 9.39 37.53
C THR A 73 17.60 8.23 36.59
N VAL A 74 17.41 7.01 37.12
CA VAL A 74 17.00 5.86 36.31
C VAL A 74 15.62 6.07 35.69
N TRP A 75 14.68 6.65 36.44
CA TRP A 75 13.34 6.95 35.94
C TRP A 75 13.36 7.96 34.78
N ASP A 76 14.15 9.03 34.91
CA ASP A 76 14.29 10.04 33.85
C ASP A 76 14.86 9.41 32.56
N TYR A 77 15.86 8.52 32.67
CA TYR A 77 16.36 7.78 31.51
C TYR A 77 15.32 6.85 30.87
N ILE A 78 14.49 6.18 31.68
CA ILE A 78 13.42 5.32 31.18
C ILE A 78 12.41 6.15 30.37
N ILE A 79 11.96 7.28 30.92
CA ILE A 79 11.01 8.17 30.23
C ILE A 79 11.64 8.77 28.98
N ALA A 80 12.88 9.24 29.07
CA ALA A 80 13.62 9.82 27.96
C ALA A 80 13.84 8.82 26.81
N ALA A 81 13.91 7.52 27.08
CA ALA A 81 13.98 6.48 26.05
C ALA A 81 12.60 6.05 25.54
N PHE A 82 11.59 5.98 26.42
CA PHE A 82 10.27 5.45 26.08
C PHE A 82 9.45 6.41 25.21
N ILE A 83 9.47 7.71 25.50
CA ILE A 83 8.75 8.74 24.73
C ILE A 83 9.17 8.75 23.24
N PRO A 84 10.47 8.84 22.87
CA PRO A 84 10.88 8.80 21.46
C PRO A 84 10.63 7.44 20.80
N LEU A 85 10.76 6.33 21.55
CA LEU A 85 10.46 5.00 21.02
C LEU A 85 8.99 4.87 20.63
N LEU A 86 8.07 5.32 21.50
CA LEU A 86 6.64 5.32 21.22
C LEU A 86 6.30 6.20 20.02
N PHE A 87 6.89 7.40 19.96
CA PHE A 87 6.71 8.31 18.82
C PHE A 87 7.18 7.68 17.51
N LEU A 88 8.35 7.03 17.50
CA LEU A 88 8.86 6.34 16.31
C LEU A 88 7.91 5.22 15.87
N LEU A 89 7.38 4.44 16.81
CA LEU A 89 6.44 3.36 16.53
C LEU A 89 5.14 3.91 15.93
N LEU A 90 4.59 4.97 16.51
CA LEU A 90 3.39 5.65 16.00
C LEU A 90 3.63 6.26 14.61
N LEU A 91 4.79 6.89 14.39
CA LEU A 91 5.15 7.48 13.11
C LEU A 91 5.25 6.41 12.01
N VAL A 92 5.93 5.30 12.28
CA VAL A 92 6.05 4.18 11.34
C VAL A 92 4.67 3.56 11.08
N GLY A 93 3.87 3.34 12.11
CA GLY A 93 2.50 2.84 11.99
C GLY A 93 1.62 3.76 11.14
N LEU A 94 1.69 5.06 11.36
CA LEU A 94 0.94 6.06 10.61
C LEU A 94 1.36 6.10 9.14
N LEU A 95 2.67 6.06 8.85
CA LEU A 95 3.19 5.99 7.48
C LEU A 95 2.71 4.72 6.75
N LEU A 96 2.72 3.58 7.44
CA LEU A 96 2.21 2.32 6.89
C LEU A 96 0.71 2.38 6.65
N LEU A 97 -0.06 2.96 7.56
CA LEU A 97 -1.51 3.09 7.43
C LEU A 97 -1.87 4.04 6.28
N LEU A 98 -1.21 5.19 6.17
CA LEU A 98 -1.40 6.13 5.06
C LEU A 98 -0.97 5.51 3.72
N GLY A 99 0.10 4.72 3.73
CA GLY A 99 0.63 4.05 2.54
C GLY A 99 -0.13 2.78 2.13
N THR A 100 -0.99 2.22 2.98
CA THR A 100 -1.72 0.98 2.70
C THR A 100 -3.13 1.31 2.22
N PRO A 101 -3.49 1.01 0.95
CA PRO A 101 -4.86 1.19 0.50
C PRO A 101 -5.79 0.21 1.24
N PHE A 102 -6.86 0.73 1.85
CA PHE A 102 -7.81 -0.02 2.69
C PHE A 102 -8.43 -1.26 1.99
N ARG A 103 -8.49 -1.26 0.65
CA ARG A 103 -9.01 -2.37 -0.17
C ARG A 103 -7.94 -3.36 -0.66
N ALA A 104 -6.66 -3.18 -0.32
CA ALA A 104 -5.58 -4.00 -0.87
C ALA A 104 -5.75 -5.51 -0.62
N LYS A 105 -6.19 -5.87 0.60
CA LYS A 105 -6.43 -7.28 0.95
C LYS A 105 -7.65 -7.88 0.25
N ALA A 106 -8.73 -7.10 0.13
CA ALA A 106 -9.93 -7.54 -0.57
C ALA A 106 -9.65 -7.78 -2.06
N VAL A 107 -8.89 -6.87 -2.68
CA VAL A 107 -8.44 -7.01 -4.06
C VAL A 107 -7.53 -8.23 -4.22
N GLU A 108 -6.58 -8.45 -3.30
CA GLU A 108 -5.72 -9.64 -3.35
C GLU A 108 -6.52 -10.96 -3.22
N SER A 109 -7.55 -11.01 -2.36
CA SER A 109 -8.42 -12.19 -2.25
C SER A 109 -9.27 -12.42 -3.49
N SER A 110 -9.82 -11.36 -4.10
CA SER A 110 -10.57 -11.46 -5.36
C SER A 110 -9.67 -11.96 -6.49
N LEU A 111 -8.43 -11.46 -6.57
CA LEU A 111 -7.45 -11.92 -7.56
C LEU A 111 -6.99 -13.37 -7.32
N LEU A 112 -6.94 -13.84 -6.08
CA LEU A 112 -6.70 -15.26 -5.77
C LEU A 112 -7.87 -16.15 -6.21
N GLN A 113 -9.12 -15.69 -6.04
CA GLN A 113 -10.31 -16.46 -6.40
C GLN A 113 -10.42 -16.71 -7.91
N ILE A 114 -10.02 -15.73 -8.73
CA ILE A 114 -9.96 -15.89 -10.20
C ILE A 114 -8.73 -16.70 -10.67
N GLY A 115 -7.89 -17.19 -9.75
CA GLY A 115 -6.71 -17.98 -10.11
C GLY A 115 -5.53 -17.18 -10.66
N LEU A 116 -5.57 -15.85 -10.57
CA LEU A 116 -4.46 -14.98 -10.99
C LEU A 116 -3.34 -15.05 -9.94
N ALA A 117 -2.58 -16.14 -9.98
CA ALA A 117 -1.48 -16.42 -9.06
C ALA A 117 -0.24 -16.89 -9.82
N ASN A 118 0.94 -16.52 -9.32
CA ASN A 118 2.19 -17.06 -9.85
C ASN A 118 2.29 -18.59 -9.56
N ARG A 119 3.23 -19.29 -10.19
CA ARG A 119 3.64 -20.71 -9.97
C ARG A 119 3.83 -21.11 -8.49
N TYR A 120 3.95 -20.14 -7.60
CA TYR A 120 4.14 -20.32 -6.16
C TYR A 120 2.86 -20.10 -5.33
N GLY A 121 1.73 -19.77 -5.96
CA GLY A 121 0.44 -19.50 -5.30
C GLY A 121 0.30 -18.07 -4.75
N TYR A 122 1.12 -17.11 -5.20
CA TYR A 122 1.02 -15.72 -4.77
C TYR A 122 0.25 -14.88 -5.78
N ALA A 123 -0.85 -14.27 -5.36
CA ALA A 123 -1.56 -13.29 -6.16
C ALA A 123 -0.82 -11.94 -6.24
N PRO A 124 -1.09 -11.14 -7.28
CA PRO A 124 -0.64 -9.77 -7.34
C PRO A 124 -1.17 -8.94 -6.16
N ALA A 125 -0.28 -8.17 -5.54
CA ALA A 125 -0.65 -7.31 -4.42
C ALA A 125 -0.91 -5.89 -4.91
N LEU A 126 -2.02 -5.28 -4.50
CA LEU A 126 -2.25 -3.86 -4.75
C LEU A 126 -1.21 -3.02 -3.97
N ILE A 127 -0.41 -2.25 -4.71
CA ILE A 127 0.61 -1.34 -4.16
C ILE A 127 -0.02 0.03 -3.92
N SER A 128 -0.72 0.55 -4.92
CA SER A 128 -1.33 1.87 -4.87
C SER A 128 -2.61 1.91 -5.69
N CYS A 129 -3.57 2.69 -5.21
CA CYS A 129 -4.78 3.02 -5.95
C CYS A 129 -4.95 4.53 -5.85
N ARG A 130 -4.90 5.21 -6.98
CA ARG A 130 -5.04 6.66 -7.07
C ARG A 130 -6.16 7.01 -8.03
N ARG A 131 -7.19 7.67 -7.52
CA ARG A 131 -8.20 8.30 -8.36
C ARG A 131 -7.63 9.56 -9.03
N ILE A 132 -7.84 9.69 -10.33
CA ILE A 132 -7.49 10.89 -11.08
C ILE A 132 -8.42 12.02 -10.61
N LYS A 133 -7.86 13.21 -10.36
CA LYS A 133 -8.65 14.36 -9.91
C LYS A 133 -9.69 14.69 -10.98
N ASN A 134 -10.91 14.98 -10.54
CA ASN A 134 -12.03 15.38 -11.40
C ASN A 134 -12.57 14.30 -12.35
N THR A 135 -12.21 13.02 -12.16
CA THR A 135 -12.81 11.91 -12.92
C THR A 135 -13.17 10.73 -12.01
N GLN A 136 -13.97 9.79 -12.54
CA GLN A 136 -14.21 8.51 -11.88
C GLN A 136 -13.07 7.50 -12.08
N VAL A 137 -12.09 7.83 -12.93
CA VAL A 137 -10.99 6.94 -13.31
C VAL A 137 -9.97 6.78 -12.17
N SER A 138 -9.59 5.55 -11.89
CA SER A 138 -8.59 5.17 -10.90
C SER A 138 -7.43 4.43 -11.53
N VAL A 139 -6.22 4.91 -11.27
CA VAL A 139 -4.97 4.25 -11.65
C VAL A 139 -4.55 3.36 -10.48
N MET A 140 -4.53 2.05 -10.72
CA MET A 140 -4.15 1.04 -9.76
C MET A 140 -2.82 0.40 -10.17
N ALA A 141 -1.85 0.36 -9.26
CA ALA A 141 -0.58 -0.32 -9.46
C ALA A 141 -0.51 -1.60 -8.62
N PHE A 142 -0.15 -2.70 -9.27
CA PHE A 142 -0.06 -4.04 -8.71
C PHE A 142 1.37 -4.54 -8.74
N TYR A 143 1.81 -5.14 -7.62
CA TYR A 143 3.05 -5.89 -7.55
C TYR A 143 2.79 -7.32 -8.00
N SER A 144 3.17 -7.61 -9.23
CA SER A 144 3.02 -8.92 -9.85
C SER A 144 4.39 -9.59 -9.93
N LEU A 145 4.67 -10.53 -9.05
CA LEU A 145 5.94 -11.26 -9.08
C LEU A 145 5.80 -12.43 -10.07
N GLY A 146 6.36 -12.32 -11.27
CA GLY A 146 6.44 -13.41 -12.24
C GLY A 146 5.16 -13.72 -13.02
N VAL A 147 4.11 -12.89 -12.91
CA VAL A 147 2.95 -12.92 -13.80
C VAL A 147 3.06 -11.70 -14.72
N GLY A 148 3.24 -11.95 -16.03
CA GLY A 148 3.46 -10.92 -17.05
C GLY A 148 2.14 -10.30 -17.52
N THR A 149 2.22 -9.21 -18.28
CA THR A 149 1.04 -8.51 -18.82
C THR A 149 0.16 -9.39 -19.71
N GLU A 150 0.73 -10.39 -20.38
CA GLU A 150 0.00 -11.35 -21.21
C GLU A 150 -1.05 -12.14 -20.41
N THR A 151 -0.65 -12.71 -19.28
CA THR A 151 -1.59 -13.42 -18.38
C THR A 151 -2.66 -12.49 -17.82
N TRP A 152 -2.31 -11.23 -17.57
CA TRP A 152 -3.28 -10.23 -17.13
C TRP A 152 -4.31 -9.89 -18.22
N GLU A 153 -3.89 -9.86 -19.48
CA GLU A 153 -4.79 -9.63 -20.61
C GLU A 153 -5.71 -10.84 -20.84
N THR A 154 -5.21 -12.07 -20.66
CA THR A 154 -6.03 -13.28 -20.73
C THR A 154 -7.15 -13.29 -19.68
N HIS A 155 -6.84 -12.89 -18.45
CA HIS A 155 -7.80 -12.83 -17.34
C HIS A 155 -8.51 -11.45 -17.25
N ARG A 156 -8.45 -10.62 -18.29
CA ARG A 156 -8.93 -9.24 -18.25
C ARG A 156 -10.39 -9.13 -17.82
N THR A 157 -11.27 -9.92 -18.42
CA THR A 157 -12.71 -9.94 -18.12
C THR A 157 -12.97 -10.36 -16.67
N GLU A 158 -12.34 -11.45 -16.22
CA GLU A 158 -12.46 -11.94 -14.85
C GLU A 158 -11.98 -10.90 -13.82
N ILE A 159 -10.93 -10.16 -14.14
CA ILE A 159 -10.42 -9.07 -13.28
C ILE A 159 -11.41 -7.90 -13.25
N GLN A 160 -12.01 -7.54 -14.39
CA GLN A 160 -13.02 -6.48 -14.47
C GLN A 160 -14.23 -6.81 -13.58
N ASP A 161 -14.70 -8.06 -13.65
CA ASP A 161 -15.84 -8.53 -12.86
C ASP A 161 -15.51 -8.63 -11.37
N ALA A 162 -14.38 -9.25 -11.02
CA ALA A 162 -13.97 -9.44 -9.63
C ALA A 162 -13.69 -8.12 -8.89
N LEU A 163 -13.28 -7.08 -9.62
CA LEU A 163 -13.03 -5.75 -9.07
C LEU A 163 -14.19 -4.79 -9.27
N ASN A 164 -15.22 -5.16 -10.05
CA ASN A 164 -16.33 -4.32 -10.47
C ASN A 164 -15.86 -2.98 -11.10
N VAL A 165 -14.96 -3.10 -12.08
CA VAL A 165 -14.35 -1.98 -12.81
C VAL A 165 -14.25 -2.29 -14.30
N HIS A 166 -14.27 -1.26 -15.14
CA HIS A 166 -13.94 -1.41 -16.56
C HIS A 166 -12.61 -0.72 -16.89
N PHE A 167 -11.85 -1.32 -17.80
CA PHE A 167 -10.52 -0.84 -18.15
C PHE A 167 -10.62 0.26 -19.20
N VAL A 168 -10.10 1.44 -18.88
CA VAL A 168 -10.12 2.62 -19.76
C VAL A 168 -8.90 2.66 -20.67
N GLU A 169 -7.77 2.10 -20.22
CA GLU A 169 -6.53 2.02 -20.98
C GLU A 169 -6.00 0.58 -21.02
N PRO A 170 -5.16 0.23 -22.01
CA PRO A 170 -4.47 -1.06 -22.01
C PRO A 170 -3.56 -1.22 -20.78
N ILE A 171 -3.37 -2.47 -20.38
CA ILE A 171 -2.53 -2.84 -19.24
C ILE A 171 -1.06 -2.50 -19.56
N LYS A 172 -0.40 -1.76 -18.67
CA LYS A 172 0.98 -1.30 -18.87
C LYS A 172 1.91 -1.78 -17.75
N TYR A 173 3.19 -1.91 -18.06
CA TYR A 173 4.22 -2.07 -17.03
C TYR A 173 4.45 -0.76 -16.29
N GLY A 174 4.63 -0.86 -14.97
CA GLY A 174 4.88 0.26 -14.08
C GLY A 174 6.35 0.45 -13.70
N GLY A 175 6.56 1.21 -12.63
CA GLY A 175 7.89 1.59 -12.15
C GLY A 175 8.42 2.88 -12.78
N ARG A 176 9.66 3.26 -12.44
CA ARG A 176 10.31 4.47 -12.99
C ARG A 176 10.43 4.30 -14.51
N ASN A 177 9.61 5.05 -15.25
CA ASN A 177 9.47 5.00 -16.72
C ASN A 177 9.03 3.63 -17.28
N GLY A 178 8.19 2.86 -16.58
CA GLY A 178 7.64 1.60 -17.11
C GLY A 178 8.64 0.44 -17.20
N ARG A 179 9.85 0.58 -16.64
CA ARG A 179 10.92 -0.42 -16.74
C ARG A 179 10.83 -1.56 -15.72
N ASN A 180 9.83 -1.57 -14.83
CA ASN A 180 9.71 -2.61 -13.82
C ASN A 180 8.63 -3.62 -14.20
N ARG A 181 9.05 -4.76 -14.75
CA ARG A 181 8.17 -5.87 -15.14
C ARG A 181 7.39 -6.50 -13.98
N ASN A 182 7.81 -6.25 -12.73
CA ASN A 182 7.12 -6.73 -11.55
C ASN A 182 6.01 -5.77 -11.08
N ILE A 183 5.83 -4.63 -11.74
CA ILE A 183 4.77 -3.68 -11.46
C ILE A 183 3.87 -3.62 -12.69
N ILE A 184 2.59 -3.84 -12.49
CA ILE A 184 1.57 -3.71 -13.52
C ILE A 184 0.66 -2.57 -13.13
N VAL A 185 0.35 -1.69 -14.07
CA VAL A 185 -0.50 -0.53 -13.87
C VAL A 185 -1.73 -0.71 -14.73
N ILE A 186 -2.90 -0.66 -14.10
CA ILE A 186 -4.19 -0.64 -14.77
C ILE A 186 -4.86 0.71 -14.51
N THR A 187 -5.50 1.24 -15.54
CA THR A 187 -6.32 2.44 -15.46
C THR A 187 -7.76 2.01 -15.66
N ALA A 188 -8.56 2.08 -14.61
CA ALA A 188 -9.91 1.54 -14.60
C ALA A 188 -10.90 2.52 -13.97
N ALA A 189 -12.12 2.57 -14.49
CA ALA A 189 -13.21 3.34 -13.91
C ALA A 189 -14.21 2.40 -13.21
N PRO A 190 -14.90 2.88 -12.17
CA PRO A 190 -15.86 2.08 -11.41
C PRO A 190 -17.08 1.72 -12.26
N GLY A 191 -17.62 0.53 -12.02
CA GLY A 191 -18.83 0.02 -12.68
C GLY A 191 -18.54 -0.80 -13.93
N ALA A 192 -19.55 -1.59 -14.32
CA ALA A 192 -19.55 -2.31 -15.58
C ALA A 192 -19.47 -1.33 -16.75
N GLU A 193 -18.81 -1.76 -17.82
CA GLU A 193 -18.76 -1.01 -19.07
C GLU A 193 -20.20 -0.75 -19.52
N VAL A 194 -20.61 0.52 -19.53
CA VAL A 194 -21.86 0.90 -20.18
C VAL A 194 -21.60 0.68 -21.65
N ARG A 195 -22.10 -0.43 -22.20
CA ARG A 195 -22.19 -0.63 -23.64
C ARG A 195 -22.82 0.63 -24.21
N ARG A 196 -21.99 1.50 -24.79
CA ARG A 196 -22.50 2.53 -25.67
C ARG A 196 -23.03 1.75 -26.85
N GLU A 197 -24.34 1.58 -26.89
CA GLU A 197 -25.01 1.37 -28.16
C GLU A 197 -24.58 2.58 -29.01
N ASP A 198 -23.72 2.32 -29.99
CA ASP A 198 -23.54 3.24 -31.09
C ASP A 198 -24.94 3.45 -31.64
N VAL A 199 -25.53 4.60 -31.32
CA VAL A 199 -26.75 5.08 -31.97
C VAL A 199 -26.32 5.25 -33.42
N LEU A 200 -26.62 4.25 -34.26
CA LEU A 200 -26.64 4.42 -35.70
C LEU A 200 -27.58 5.61 -35.96
N HIS A 201 -26.99 6.73 -36.38
CA HIS A 201 -27.74 7.78 -37.04
C HIS A 201 -28.18 7.24 -38.40
N ASP A 202 -29.30 6.53 -38.40
CA ASP A 202 -30.11 6.34 -39.60
C ASP A 202 -30.89 7.65 -39.81
N ASP A 203 -30.20 8.64 -40.39
CA ASP A 203 -30.80 9.87 -40.86
C ASP A 203 -30.98 9.77 -42.39
N GLU A 204 -31.72 8.76 -42.87
CA GLU A 204 -32.49 8.88 -44.11
C GLU A 204 -33.87 9.39 -43.71
N PHE A 205 -34.25 10.58 -44.18
CA PHE A 205 -35.56 10.97 -44.75
C PHE A 205 -35.60 12.49 -45.01
#